data_AF-A0A2T3MNQ9-F1
#
_entry.id   AF-A0A2T3MNQ9-F1
#
_cell.length_a   1.000
_cell.length_b   1.000
_cell.length_c   1.000
_cell.angle_alpha   90.00
_cell.angle_beta   90.00
_cell.angle_gamma   90.00
#
_symmetry.space_group_name_H-M   'P 1'
#
loop_
_entity.id
_entity.type
_entity.pdbx_description
1 polymer ?
#
loop_
_entity_poly.entity_id
_entity_poly.type
_entity_poly.pdbx_seq_one_letter_code
_entity_poly.pdbx_strand_id
1 'polypeptide(L)' 'FTIATLALPMWHAMHRLHHGMHDLKFHTGVAGKIACYATAFLVSALAVIFVIMI' A
#
# COMPACT_ATOMS: atom_id res chain seq x y z
N PHE A 1 -15.32 -8.09 6.07
CA PHE A 1 -14.94 -6.98 6.97
C PHE A 1 -13.42 -6.82 7.04
N THR A 2 -12.68 -7.81 7.57
CA THR A 2 -11.21 -7.76 7.77
C THR A 2 -10.39 -7.33 6.55
N ILE A 3 -10.65 -7.92 5.36
CA ILE A 3 -9.93 -7.57 4.13
C ILE A 3 -10.07 -6.08 3.81
N ALA A 4 -11.30 -5.55 3.83
CA ALA A 4 -11.56 -4.14 3.50
C ALA A 4 -10.93 -3.19 4.53
N THR A 5 -11.00 -3.53 5.82
CA THR A 5 -10.39 -2.75 6.91
C THR A 5 -8.88 -2.62 6.79
N LEU A 6 -8.19 -3.64 6.26
CA LEU A 6 -6.74 -3.61 6.06
C LEU A 6 -6.34 -3.02 4.70
N ALA A 7 -6.99 -3.48 3.63
CA ALA A 7 -6.62 -3.10 2.26
C ALA A 7 -6.90 -1.63 1.97
N LEU A 8 -8.13 -1.14 2.22
CA LEU A 8 -8.55 0.19 1.77
C LEU A 8 -7.72 1.33 2.41
N PRO A 9 -7.47 1.33 3.74
CA PRO A 9 -6.61 2.35 4.35
C PRO A 9 -5.16 2.24 3.88
N MET A 10 -4.65 1.03 3.59
CA MET A 10 -3.29 0.85 3.10
C MET A 10 -3.11 1.42 1.69
N TRP A 11 -4.06 1.18 0.79
CA TRP A 11 -4.06 1.82 -0.54
C TRP A 11 -4.12 3.34 -0.44
N HIS A 12 -4.97 3.88 0.45
CA HIS A 12 -5.04 5.32 0.71
C HIS A 12 -3.70 5.87 1.21
N ALA A 13 -3.13 5.25 2.25
CA ALA A 13 -1.89 5.69 2.87
C ALA A 13 -0.71 5.65 1.88
N MET A 14 -0.55 4.56 1.13
CA MET A 14 0.53 4.41 0.17
C MET A 14 0.38 5.35 -1.03
N HIS A 15 -0.84 5.64 -1.47
CA HIS A 15 -1.09 6.67 -2.48
C HIS A 15 -0.67 8.06 -1.99
N ARG A 16 -1.06 8.42 -0.76
CA ARG A 16 -0.64 9.68 -0.12
C ARG A 16 0.87 9.75 0.07
N LEU A 17 1.51 8.65 0.47
CA LEU A 17 2.96 8.57 0.63
C LEU A 17 3.69 8.73 -0.71
N HIS A 18 3.20 8.11 -1.78
CA HIS A 18 3.76 8.25 -3.12
C HIS A 18 3.82 9.72 -3.56
N HIS A 19 2.73 10.46 -3.37
CA HIS A 19 2.69 11.88 -3.66
C HIS A 19 3.47 12.71 -2.63
N GLY A 20 3.43 12.35 -1.35
CA GLY A 20 4.19 13.01 -0.30
C GLY A 20 5.70 12.95 -0.50
N MET A 21 6.22 11.88 -1.11
CA MET A 21 7.64 11.82 -1.50
C MET A 21 8.01 12.90 -2.52
N HIS A 22 7.13 13.17 -3.49
CA HIS A 22 7.33 14.26 -4.45
C HIS A 22 7.30 15.62 -3.74
N ASP A 23 6.33 15.84 -2.85
CA ASP A 23 6.19 17.09 -2.11
C ASP A 23 7.40 17.39 -1.21
N LEU A 24 7.99 16.34 -0.63
CA LEU A 24 9.22 16.40 0.18
C LEU A 24 10.51 16.39 -0.66
N LYS A 25 10.41 16.41 -2.00
CA LYS A 25 11.53 16.41 -2.95
C LYS A 25 12.42 15.15 -2.90
N PHE A 26 11.86 14.01 -2.51
CA PHE A 26 12.51 12.71 -2.69
C PHE A 26 12.36 12.24 -4.14
N HIS A 27 13.48 12.08 -4.85
CA HIS A 27 13.53 11.71 -6.27
C HIS A 27 13.50 10.18 -6.46
N THR A 28 12.50 9.52 -5.89
CA THR A 28 12.39 8.04 -5.93
C THR A 28 11.91 7.50 -7.27
N GLY A 29 11.35 8.35 -8.14
CA GLY A 29 10.86 7.98 -9.47
C GLY A 29 9.95 6.75 -9.48
N VAL A 30 10.14 5.88 -10.47
CA VAL A 30 9.37 4.63 -10.64
C VAL A 30 9.58 3.67 -9.46
N ALA A 31 10.77 3.63 -8.87
CA ALA A 31 11.05 2.75 -7.74
C ALA A 31 10.16 3.08 -6.53
N GLY A 32 9.97 4.36 -6.22
CA GLY A 32 9.05 4.77 -5.15
C GLY A 32 7.59 4.43 -5.44
N LYS A 33 7.16 4.55 -6.70
CA LYS A 33 5.82 4.13 -7.14
C LYS A 33 5.60 2.63 -6.93
N ILE A 34 6.56 1.83 -7.39
CA ILE A 34 6.52 0.37 -7.25
C ILE A 34 6.52 -0.01 -5.77
N ALA A 35 7.41 0.56 -4.96
CA ALA A 35 7.48 0.27 -3.53
C ALA A 35 6.15 0.54 -2.83
N CYS A 36 5.57 1.74 -2.97
CA CYS A 36 4.29 2.09 -2.34
C CYS A 36 3.15 1.14 -2.75
N TYR A 37 2.97 0.89 -4.05
CA TYR A 37 1.85 0.07 -4.51
C TYR A 37 2.07 -1.44 -4.33
N ALA A 38 3.32 -1.91 -4.36
CA ALA A 38 3.65 -3.29 -4.00
C ALA A 38 3.39 -3.54 -2.52
N THR A 39 3.70 -2.59 -1.63
CA THR A 39 3.36 -2.69 -0.20
C THR A 39 1.84 -2.75 0.01
N ALA A 40 1.07 -1.89 -0.66
CA ALA A 40 -0.39 -1.93 -0.56
C ALA A 40 -1.00 -3.25 -1.09
N PHE A 41 -0.45 -3.76 -2.19
CA PHE A 41 -0.81 -5.07 -2.72
C PHE A 41 -0.46 -6.20 -1.75
N LEU A 42 0.75 -6.20 -1.18
CA LEU A 42 1.21 -7.23 -0.25
C LEU A 42 0.30 -7.31 0.99
N VAL A 43 -0.05 -6.17 1.59
CA VAL A 43 -0.98 -6.13 2.72
C VAL A 43 -2.36 -6.66 2.33
N SER A 44 -2.84 -6.34 1.12
CA SER A 44 -4.11 -6.86 0.60
C SER A 44 -4.07 -8.38 0.44
N ALA A 45 -2.99 -8.93 -0.13
CA ALA A 45 -2.80 -10.37 -0.31
C ALA A 45 -2.70 -11.10 1.03
N LEU A 46 -1.93 -10.55 1.99
CA LEU A 46 -1.82 -11.09 3.34
C LEU A 46 -3.16 -11.08 4.08
N ALA A 47 -3.98 -10.03 3.92
CA ALA A 47 -5.31 -9.99 4.50
C ALA A 47 -6.23 -11.08 3.94
N VAL A 48 -6.14 -11.37 2.64
CA VAL A 48 -6.88 -12.48 2.01
C VAL A 48 -6.41 -13.83 2.53
N ILE A 49 -5.09 -14.06 2.55
CA ILE A 49 -4.49 -15.29 3.09
C ILE A 49 -4.92 -15.50 4.54
N PHE A 50 -4.84 -14.47 5.37
CA PHE A 50 -5.25 -14.52 6.77
C PHE A 50 -6.71 -14.94 6.93
N VAL A 51 -7.63 -14.38 6.13
CA VAL A 51 -9.05 -14.74 6.19
C VAL A 51 -9.31 -16.16 5.71
N ILE A 52 -8.51 -16.70 4.78
CA ILE A 52 -8.64 -18.10 4.31
C ILE A 52 -8.10 -19.10 5.34
N MET A 53 -7.15 -18.68 6.18
CA MET A 53 -6.53 -19.54 7.20
C MET A 53 -7.39 -19.73 8.47
N ILE A 54 -8.45 -18.94 8.64
CA ILE A 54 -9.36 -18.99 9.80
C ILE A 54 -10.74 -19.52 9.38
#